data_AF-A0A2M7ZI44-F1
#
_entry.id   AF-A0A2M7ZI44-F1
#
_cell.length_a   1.000
_cell.length_b   1.000
_cell.length_c   1.000
_cell.angle_alpha   90.00
_cell.angle_beta   90.00
_cell.angle_gamma   90.00
#
_symmetry.space_group_name_H-M   'P 1'
#
loop_
_entity.id
_entity.type
_entity.pdbx_description
1 polymer ?
#
loop_
_entity_poly.entity_id
_entity_poly.type
_entity_poly.pdbx_seq_one_letter_code
_entity_poly.pdbx_strand_id
1 'polypeptide(L)'
;MSVTIKIFMSDKFYRIPIERLFKWITNEEELGKIFGLYRKNLFTPKGSDPFRMIRYRQLLETPIGVAAGPQTQLAHNIIASWLCGARYLELKTVQTLDEIEVTKPCIDMEDEGYNCEWSQELKVKDSFDEYLNAWILIHVLKHKFGWNTKERGFIFNMSVGYDLKGILNPNVQWFLDKMNNCKEELDEKIDTLIPYYPELQNLNIPYHISDNITLSTMHGCPPDEIEKIGKYLIEERKLQTAIKLNPTLLGPKKVRYILNEKLGYEITVPDEAFEHDLKYDEAVKMIKSLTKSAEENNVQFGLKLTNTLESLNSTHWLPKKEKMVYTSGRALHPLSINL
;
A
#
# COMPACT_ATOMS: atom_id res chain seq x y z
N MET A 1 38.31 0.80 28.17
CA MET A 1 38.09 0.32 26.78
C MET A 1 36.60 0.17 26.58
N SER A 2 35.96 1.09 25.85
CA SER A 2 34.56 0.93 25.46
C SER A 2 34.51 -0.05 24.29
N VAL A 3 33.90 -1.22 24.50
CA VAL A 3 33.66 -2.18 23.42
C VAL A 3 32.44 -1.68 22.66
N THR A 4 32.67 -1.03 21.52
CA THR A 4 31.61 -0.74 20.57
C THR A 4 31.19 -2.06 19.92
N ILE A 5 30.12 -2.67 20.43
CA ILE A 5 29.48 -3.81 19.76
C ILE A 5 28.88 -3.27 18.46
N LYS A 6 29.56 -3.48 17.33
CA LYS A 6 28.95 -3.31 16.01
C LYS A 6 27.93 -4.44 15.84
N ILE A 7 26.67 -4.14 16.16
CA ILE A 7 25.55 -4.99 15.73
C ILE A 7 25.50 -4.85 14.21
N PHE A 8 25.89 -5.91 13.48
CA PHE A 8 25.62 -6.00 12.05
C PHE A 8 24.12 -6.25 11.87
N MET A 9 23.34 -5.17 11.77
CA MET A 9 21.97 -5.25 11.32
C MET A 9 22.00 -5.52 9.82
N SER A 10 21.33 -6.60 9.40
CA SER A 10 21.13 -6.88 7.97
C SER A 10 20.28 -5.77 7.35
N ASP A 11 20.64 -5.36 6.15
CA ASP A 11 19.91 -4.41 5.33
C ASP A 11 18.85 -5.10 4.47
N LYS A 12 18.59 -6.40 4.65
CA LYS A 12 17.63 -7.13 3.81
C LYS A 12 16.37 -7.48 4.57
N PHE A 13 15.24 -7.41 3.87
CA PHE A 13 14.02 -8.05 4.32
C PHE A 13 14.14 -9.56 4.24
N TYR A 14 13.65 -10.24 5.28
CA TYR A 14 13.54 -11.68 5.32
C TYR A 14 12.07 -12.05 5.41
N ARG A 15 11.61 -12.81 4.41
CA ARG A 15 10.28 -13.40 4.40
C ARG A 15 10.16 -14.48 5.47
N ILE A 16 8.94 -14.67 5.98
CA ILE A 16 8.64 -15.72 6.94
C ILE A 16 7.77 -16.75 6.22
N PRO A 17 8.21 -18.02 6.12
CA PRO A 17 7.39 -19.08 5.54
C PRO A 17 6.03 -19.16 6.23
N ILE A 18 4.96 -19.41 5.47
CA ILE A 18 3.58 -19.34 5.96
C ILE A 18 3.33 -20.23 7.18
N GLU A 19 3.90 -21.44 7.21
CA GLU A 19 3.78 -22.35 8.36
C GLU A 19 4.36 -21.76 9.65
N ARG A 20 5.51 -21.09 9.54
CA ARG A 20 6.17 -20.46 10.68
C ARG A 20 5.36 -19.24 11.14
N LEU A 21 4.82 -18.47 10.20
CA LEU A 21 3.97 -17.33 10.52
C LEU A 21 2.67 -17.77 11.19
N PHE A 22 2.01 -18.82 10.67
CA PHE A 22 0.83 -19.44 11.26
C PHE A 22 1.10 -19.88 12.70
N LYS A 23 2.15 -20.70 12.92
CA LYS A 23 2.53 -21.18 14.27
C LYS A 23 2.81 -20.03 15.23
N TRP A 24 3.49 -18.97 14.77
CA TRP A 24 3.75 -17.80 15.60
C TRP A 24 2.44 -17.13 16.02
N ILE A 25 1.54 -16.88 15.07
CA ILE A 25 0.21 -16.29 15.35
C ILE A 25 -0.57 -17.15 16.34
N THR A 26 -0.70 -18.45 16.11
CA THR A 26 -1.52 -19.32 16.96
C THR A 26 -0.94 -19.46 18.36
N ASN A 27 0.37 -19.62 18.49
CA ASN A 27 1.02 -19.75 19.79
C ASN A 27 0.88 -18.47 20.63
N GLU A 28 1.00 -17.30 20.01
CA GLU A 28 0.76 -16.05 20.76
C GLU A 28 -0.72 -15.86 21.09
N GLU A 29 -1.63 -16.26 20.19
CA GLU A 29 -3.07 -16.09 20.38
C GLU A 29 -3.56 -16.85 21.62
N GLU A 30 -3.03 -18.06 21.87
CA GLU A 30 -3.26 -18.82 23.11
C GLU A 30 -2.82 -18.06 24.37
N LEU A 31 -1.82 -17.19 24.24
CA LEU A 31 -1.35 -16.28 25.30
C LEU A 31 -2.12 -14.95 25.33
N GLY A 32 -3.18 -14.81 24.54
CA GLY A 32 -4.05 -13.62 24.51
C GLY A 32 -3.47 -12.44 23.75
N LYS A 33 -2.52 -12.64 22.84
CA LYS A 33 -1.93 -11.57 21.99
C LYS A 33 -1.56 -12.08 20.59
N ILE A 34 -1.32 -11.21 19.62
CA ILE A 34 -0.75 -11.59 18.32
C ILE A 34 0.23 -10.50 17.89
N PHE A 35 1.47 -10.86 17.58
CA PHE A 35 2.57 -9.92 17.31
C PHE A 35 2.76 -8.88 18.42
N GLY A 36 2.52 -9.29 19.68
CA GLY A 36 2.51 -8.39 20.82
C GLY A 36 1.25 -7.52 21.00
N LEU A 37 0.29 -7.55 20.08
CA LEU A 37 -1.00 -6.87 20.19
C LEU A 37 -1.93 -7.68 21.10
N TYR A 38 -2.25 -7.16 22.28
CA TYR A 38 -3.15 -7.85 23.21
C TYR A 38 -4.58 -7.90 22.66
N ARG A 39 -5.29 -9.01 22.95
CA ARG A 39 -6.68 -9.26 22.49
C ARG A 39 -7.63 -8.08 22.74
N LYS A 40 -7.50 -7.39 23.87
CA LYS A 40 -8.31 -6.21 24.24
C LYS A 40 -8.09 -4.99 23.34
N ASN A 41 -6.99 -4.95 22.59
CA ASN A 41 -6.63 -3.87 21.68
C ASN A 41 -6.94 -4.21 20.22
N LEU A 42 -7.39 -5.43 19.93
CA LEU A 42 -7.78 -5.83 18.59
C LEU A 42 -9.13 -5.24 18.23
N PHE A 43 -9.26 -4.78 16.99
CA PHE A 43 -10.53 -4.32 16.45
C PHE A 43 -11.47 -5.52 16.23
N THR A 44 -12.69 -5.43 16.76
CA THR A 44 -13.74 -6.44 16.56
C THR A 44 -14.85 -5.84 15.71
N PRO A 45 -15.07 -6.32 14.47
CA PRO A 45 -16.11 -5.78 13.61
C PRO A 45 -17.51 -6.10 14.12
N LYS A 46 -18.44 -5.14 14.02
CA LYS A 46 -19.87 -5.36 14.32
C LYS A 46 -20.72 -5.02 13.11
N GLY A 47 -21.73 -5.84 12.85
CA GLY A 47 -22.71 -5.58 11.78
C GLY A 47 -23.46 -4.25 11.94
N SER A 48 -23.54 -3.72 13.15
CA SER A 48 -24.19 -2.44 13.44
C SER A 48 -23.24 -1.24 13.41
N ASP A 49 -21.96 -1.40 13.06
CA ASP A 49 -21.01 -0.29 13.08
C ASP A 49 -21.43 0.80 12.07
N PRO A 50 -21.55 2.07 12.49
CA PRO A 50 -22.12 3.13 11.66
C PRO A 50 -21.17 3.59 10.55
N PHE A 51 -19.88 3.26 10.65
CA PHE A 51 -18.84 3.69 9.72
C PHE A 51 -18.52 2.65 8.65
N ARG A 52 -19.28 1.55 8.58
CA ARG A 52 -19.18 0.57 7.49
C ARG A 52 -19.47 1.28 6.16
N MET A 53 -18.74 0.91 5.11
CA MET A 53 -18.94 1.51 3.79
C MET A 53 -18.78 0.50 2.66
N ILE A 54 -19.33 0.81 1.50
CA ILE A 54 -19.09 0.04 0.26
C ILE A 54 -18.08 0.80 -0.59
N ARG A 55 -17.06 0.08 -1.07
CA ARG A 55 -16.10 0.58 -2.05
C ARG A 55 -15.76 -0.54 -3.02
N TYR A 56 -15.68 -0.25 -4.32
CA TYR A 56 -15.41 -1.26 -5.36
C TYR A 56 -16.40 -2.44 -5.30
N ARG A 57 -17.67 -2.13 -4.98
CA ARG A 57 -18.75 -3.10 -4.75
C ARG A 57 -18.47 -4.11 -3.62
N GLN A 58 -17.51 -3.82 -2.75
CA GLN A 58 -17.14 -4.65 -1.61
C GLN A 58 -17.38 -3.91 -0.30
N LEU A 59 -17.84 -4.64 0.71
CA LEU A 59 -17.98 -4.12 2.05
C LEU A 59 -16.63 -3.91 2.73
N LEU A 60 -16.46 -2.74 3.34
CA LEU A 60 -15.45 -2.46 4.35
C LEU A 60 -16.11 -2.35 5.73
N GLU A 61 -15.61 -3.11 6.70
CA GLU A 61 -16.09 -3.07 8.09
C GLU A 61 -15.75 -1.73 8.79
N THR A 62 -14.75 -0.99 8.30
CA THR A 62 -14.37 0.36 8.72
C THR A 62 -13.92 1.17 7.48
N PRO A 63 -13.96 2.51 7.51
CA PRO A 63 -13.48 3.33 6.40
C PRO A 63 -11.95 3.56 6.45
N ILE A 64 -11.26 2.85 7.35
CA ILE A 64 -9.85 3.09 7.67
C ILE A 64 -8.99 2.08 6.92
N GLY A 65 -7.81 2.52 6.51
CA GLY A 65 -6.86 1.72 5.76
C GLY A 65 -5.42 2.12 6.00
N VAL A 66 -4.52 1.29 5.50
CA VAL A 66 -3.10 1.59 5.41
C VAL A 66 -2.74 1.87 3.95
N ALA A 67 -1.96 2.91 3.72
CA ALA A 67 -1.45 3.25 2.40
C ALA A 67 -0.30 2.31 2.00
N ALA A 68 -0.01 2.23 0.70
CA ALA A 68 1.16 1.53 0.20
C ALA A 68 2.44 2.12 0.82
N GLY A 69 3.19 1.31 1.56
CA GLY A 69 4.39 1.74 2.28
C GLY A 69 5.08 0.55 2.94
N PRO A 70 6.17 0.77 3.70
CA PRO A 70 6.89 -0.31 4.40
C PRO A 70 5.97 -1.23 5.23
N GLN A 71 4.92 -0.66 5.84
CA GLN A 71 3.92 -1.37 6.62
C GLN A 71 3.05 -2.35 5.81
N THR A 72 3.03 -2.29 4.48
CA THR A 72 2.21 -3.16 3.61
C THR A 72 3.05 -4.05 2.70
N GLN A 73 4.30 -4.32 3.09
CA GLN A 73 5.21 -5.17 2.32
C GLN A 73 5.28 -6.61 2.84
N LEU A 74 5.27 -6.79 4.16
CA LEU A 74 5.37 -8.10 4.82
C LEU A 74 4.02 -8.55 5.39
N ALA A 75 3.77 -9.85 5.34
CA ALA A 75 2.51 -10.46 5.70
C ALA A 75 2.09 -10.15 7.14
N HIS A 76 3.03 -10.25 8.09
CA HIS A 76 2.76 -9.96 9.50
C HIS A 76 2.35 -8.50 9.74
N ASN A 77 2.92 -7.54 9.00
CA ASN A 77 2.53 -6.13 9.11
C ASN A 77 1.15 -5.87 8.52
N ILE A 78 0.80 -6.53 7.41
CA ILE A 78 -0.54 -6.46 6.81
C ILE A 78 -1.58 -7.06 7.77
N ILE A 79 -1.29 -8.24 8.35
CA ILE A 79 -2.16 -8.89 9.33
C ILE A 79 -2.31 -8.03 10.59
N ALA A 80 -1.22 -7.47 11.12
CA ALA A 80 -1.26 -6.56 12.27
C ALA A 80 -2.11 -5.32 11.98
N SER A 81 -1.99 -4.73 10.79
CA SER A 81 -2.81 -3.59 10.37
C SER A 81 -4.30 -3.95 10.35
N TRP A 82 -4.64 -5.13 9.81
CA TRP A 82 -6.01 -5.64 9.81
C TRP A 82 -6.54 -5.91 11.23
N LEU A 83 -5.73 -6.52 12.10
CA LEU A 83 -6.04 -6.75 13.50
C LEU A 83 -6.33 -5.44 14.27
N CYS A 84 -5.65 -4.36 13.89
CA CYS A 84 -5.86 -3.01 14.43
C CYS A 84 -7.01 -2.23 13.76
N GLY A 85 -7.77 -2.85 12.87
CA GLY A 85 -9.00 -2.28 12.31
C GLY A 85 -8.89 -1.70 10.90
N ALA A 86 -7.73 -1.81 10.24
CA ALA A 86 -7.63 -1.46 8.82
C ALA A 86 -8.46 -2.43 7.97
N ARG A 87 -9.22 -1.88 7.02
CA ARG A 87 -10.04 -2.65 6.07
C ARG A 87 -9.77 -2.30 4.61
N TYR A 88 -9.23 -1.11 4.33
CA TYR A 88 -8.62 -0.82 3.04
C TYR A 88 -7.10 -1.03 3.13
N LEU A 89 -6.60 -2.18 2.67
CA LEU A 89 -5.18 -2.52 2.74
C LEU A 89 -4.56 -2.27 1.37
N GLU A 90 -3.93 -1.11 1.18
CA GLU A 90 -3.18 -0.84 -0.04
C GLU A 90 -1.79 -1.47 0.03
N LEU A 91 -1.56 -2.47 -0.81
CA LEU A 91 -0.33 -3.25 -0.83
C LEU A 91 0.84 -2.39 -1.32
N LYS A 92 2.07 -2.67 -0.87
CA LYS A 92 3.25 -1.91 -1.31
C LYS A 92 3.33 -1.96 -2.84
N THR A 93 3.57 -0.79 -3.42
CA THR A 93 3.63 -0.58 -4.87
C THR A 93 4.67 -1.48 -5.50
N VAL A 94 4.25 -2.30 -6.47
CA VAL A 94 5.16 -3.08 -7.30
C VAL A 94 5.53 -2.33 -8.58
N GLN A 95 6.72 -2.58 -9.10
CA GLN A 95 7.20 -1.95 -10.33
C GLN A 95 8.07 -2.91 -11.13
N THR A 96 8.34 -2.60 -12.40
CA THR A 96 9.14 -3.48 -13.26
C THR A 96 10.59 -3.62 -12.80
N LEU A 97 11.14 -2.60 -12.13
CA LEU A 97 12.48 -2.59 -11.55
C LEU A 97 12.39 -3.09 -10.11
N ASP A 98 12.49 -4.40 -9.94
CA ASP A 98 12.29 -5.09 -8.65
C ASP A 98 13.59 -5.60 -8.00
N GLU A 99 14.72 -5.15 -8.53
CA GLU A 99 16.04 -5.25 -7.92
C GLU A 99 16.65 -3.84 -7.87
N ILE A 100 16.52 -3.18 -6.72
CA ILE A 100 17.05 -1.83 -6.50
C ILE A 100 18.07 -1.81 -5.37
N GLU A 101 19.11 -0.99 -5.52
CA GLU A 101 19.99 -0.64 -4.42
C GLU A 101 19.41 0.58 -3.70
N VAL A 102 19.05 0.41 -2.43
CA VAL A 102 18.46 1.48 -1.61
C VAL A 102 19.53 2.09 -0.73
N THR A 103 19.68 3.42 -0.80
CA THR A 103 20.50 4.18 0.13
C THR A 103 19.97 4.06 1.55
N LYS A 104 20.80 3.65 2.51
CA LYS A 104 20.40 3.46 3.92
C LYS A 104 21.18 4.34 4.90
N PRO A 105 20.57 4.81 6.00
CA PRO A 105 19.14 4.68 6.34
C PRO A 105 18.25 5.40 5.32
N CYS A 106 17.07 4.82 5.02
CA CYS A 106 16.22 5.28 3.92
C CYS A 106 14.94 5.99 4.36
N ILE A 107 14.60 5.91 5.64
CA ILE A 107 13.39 6.45 6.24
C ILE A 107 13.77 7.16 7.52
N ASP A 108 13.26 8.38 7.66
CA ASP A 108 13.28 9.17 8.87
C ASP A 108 11.83 9.41 9.30
N MET A 109 11.44 8.88 10.45
CA MET A 109 10.05 8.84 10.91
C MET A 109 9.84 9.69 12.17
N GLU A 110 10.57 10.80 12.31
CA GLU A 110 10.40 11.71 13.45
C GLU A 110 8.98 12.31 13.50
N ASP A 111 8.68 13.33 12.69
CA ASP A 111 7.35 13.95 12.69
C ASP A 111 6.79 14.16 11.27
N GLU A 112 7.49 14.92 10.43
CA GLU A 112 7.08 15.15 9.04
C GLU A 112 7.13 13.88 8.19
N GLY A 113 8.01 12.94 8.56
CA GLY A 113 8.25 11.68 7.88
C GLY A 113 8.90 11.89 6.52
N TYR A 114 10.12 11.38 6.34
CA TYR A 114 10.86 11.47 5.08
C TYR A 114 11.32 10.10 4.62
N ASN A 115 11.36 9.91 3.31
CA ASN A 115 12.01 8.75 2.70
C ASN A 115 12.92 9.17 1.53
N CYS A 116 14.04 8.47 1.38
CA CYS A 116 14.87 8.51 0.16
C CYS A 116 14.87 7.15 -0.57
N GLU A 117 14.08 6.17 -0.10
CA GLU A 117 13.81 4.92 -0.82
C GLU A 117 12.78 5.08 -1.95
N TRP A 118 12.83 4.11 -2.87
CA TRP A 118 11.86 3.91 -3.94
C TRP A 118 10.87 2.77 -3.60
N SER A 119 9.97 2.49 -4.54
CA SER A 119 8.70 1.78 -4.33
C SER A 119 8.77 0.37 -3.73
N GLN A 120 9.86 -0.41 -3.85
CA GLN A 120 9.84 -1.81 -3.41
C GLN A 120 11.24 -2.39 -3.12
N GLU A 121 11.48 -2.92 -1.91
CA GLU A 121 12.69 -3.70 -1.58
C GLU A 121 12.57 -5.20 -1.89
N LEU A 122 11.36 -5.78 -1.84
CA LEU A 122 11.14 -7.18 -2.24
C LEU A 122 11.00 -7.30 -3.76
N LYS A 123 11.34 -8.48 -4.29
CA LYS A 123 11.03 -8.82 -5.69
C LYS A 123 9.52 -8.90 -5.90
N VAL A 124 9.03 -8.75 -7.13
CA VAL A 124 7.58 -8.83 -7.44
C VAL A 124 6.98 -10.16 -6.96
N LYS A 125 7.66 -11.28 -7.23
CA LYS A 125 7.22 -12.61 -6.79
C LYS A 125 7.19 -12.76 -5.27
N ASP A 126 8.17 -12.16 -4.60
CA ASP A 126 8.28 -12.20 -3.14
C ASP A 126 7.19 -11.36 -2.47
N SER A 127 6.84 -10.21 -3.06
CA SER A 127 5.70 -9.42 -2.61
C SER A 127 4.37 -10.15 -2.81
N PHE A 128 4.14 -10.77 -3.97
CA PHE A 128 2.95 -11.60 -4.17
C PHE A 128 2.84 -12.71 -3.11
N ASP A 129 3.94 -13.40 -2.83
CA ASP A 129 3.99 -14.46 -1.81
C ASP A 129 3.59 -13.95 -0.41
N GLU A 130 4.10 -12.80 0.02
CA GLU A 130 3.73 -12.16 1.28
C GLU A 130 2.25 -11.72 1.30
N TYR A 131 1.72 -11.21 0.18
CA TYR A 131 0.32 -10.81 0.07
C TYR A 131 -0.61 -12.02 0.15
N LEU A 132 -0.27 -13.12 -0.51
CA LEU A 132 -1.02 -14.37 -0.43
C LEU A 132 -0.96 -14.99 0.98
N ASN A 133 0.21 -14.93 1.65
CA ASN A 133 0.33 -15.36 3.04
C ASN A 133 -0.61 -14.55 3.96
N ALA A 134 -0.61 -13.22 3.83
CA ALA A 134 -1.52 -12.36 4.60
C ALA A 134 -2.99 -12.65 4.28
N TRP A 135 -3.32 -12.84 3.00
CA TRP A 135 -4.67 -13.16 2.55
C TRP A 135 -5.21 -14.42 3.22
N ILE A 136 -4.46 -15.52 3.17
CA ILE A 136 -4.85 -16.80 3.76
C ILE A 136 -5.02 -16.65 5.27
N LEU A 137 -4.02 -16.08 5.94
CA LEU A 137 -4.00 -16.01 7.41
C LEU A 137 -5.06 -15.06 7.98
N ILE A 138 -5.45 -14.00 7.27
CA ILE A 138 -6.60 -13.17 7.67
C ILE A 138 -7.91 -13.97 7.60
N HIS A 139 -8.12 -14.80 6.57
CA HIS A 139 -9.32 -15.65 6.50
C HIS A 139 -9.33 -16.71 7.61
N VAL A 140 -8.18 -17.31 7.92
CA VAL A 140 -8.01 -18.21 9.07
C VAL A 140 -8.36 -17.52 10.38
N LEU A 141 -7.84 -16.31 10.61
CA LEU A 141 -8.12 -15.53 11.82
C LEU A 141 -9.59 -15.13 11.92
N LYS A 142 -10.22 -14.69 10.81
CA LYS A 142 -11.67 -14.43 10.78
C LYS A 142 -12.46 -15.66 11.22
N HIS A 143 -12.09 -16.84 10.74
CA HIS A 143 -12.74 -18.07 11.13
C HIS A 143 -12.50 -18.42 12.60
N LYS A 144 -11.26 -18.39 13.07
CA LYS A 144 -10.91 -18.67 14.47
C LYS A 144 -11.56 -17.70 15.47
N PHE A 145 -11.83 -16.47 15.05
CA PHE A 145 -12.55 -15.48 15.87
C PHE A 145 -14.08 -15.52 15.72
N GLY A 146 -14.62 -16.37 14.84
CA GLY A 146 -16.06 -16.44 14.57
C GLY A 146 -16.61 -15.22 13.84
N TRP A 147 -15.78 -14.51 13.07
CA TRP A 147 -16.15 -13.29 12.32
C TRP A 147 -16.52 -13.58 10.87
N ASN A 148 -16.80 -14.84 10.54
CA ASN A 148 -17.19 -15.22 9.18
C ASN A 148 -18.56 -14.66 8.85
N THR A 149 -18.59 -13.82 7.82
CA THR A 149 -19.80 -13.28 7.22
C THR A 149 -19.80 -13.63 5.73
N LYS A 150 -20.95 -13.49 5.05
CA LYS A 150 -21.02 -13.65 3.58
C LYS A 150 -20.08 -12.68 2.85
N GLU A 151 -19.98 -11.47 3.38
CA GLU A 151 -19.06 -10.44 2.90
C GLU A 151 -17.67 -10.60 3.52
N ARG A 152 -16.60 -10.34 2.75
CA ARG A 152 -15.23 -10.44 3.26
C ARG A 152 -14.90 -9.35 4.29
N GLY A 153 -15.47 -8.16 4.12
CA GLY A 153 -15.37 -7.05 5.07
C GLY A 153 -14.08 -6.23 4.98
N PHE A 154 -13.16 -6.57 4.08
CA PHE A 154 -11.92 -5.85 3.79
C PHE A 154 -11.54 -5.99 2.32
N ILE A 155 -10.68 -5.07 1.85
CA ILE A 155 -10.14 -5.01 0.50
C ILE A 155 -8.61 -5.08 0.57
N PHE A 156 -8.01 -5.95 -0.24
CA PHE A 156 -6.63 -5.79 -0.67
C PHE A 156 -6.65 -4.98 -1.97
N ASN A 157 -6.01 -3.82 -1.95
CA ASN A 157 -5.89 -2.96 -3.13
C ASN A 157 -4.48 -3.10 -3.69
N MET A 158 -4.37 -3.53 -4.94
CA MET A 158 -3.08 -3.57 -5.63
C MET A 158 -2.51 -2.17 -5.74
N SER A 159 -1.19 -2.04 -5.75
CA SER A 159 -0.54 -0.80 -6.14
C SER A 159 0.56 -1.09 -7.16
N VAL A 160 0.56 -0.33 -8.25
CA VAL A 160 1.58 -0.39 -9.29
C VAL A 160 2.09 1.01 -9.57
N GLY A 161 3.35 1.12 -9.94
CA GLY A 161 3.96 2.36 -10.43
C GLY A 161 4.83 2.08 -11.64
N TYR A 162 5.61 3.08 -12.05
CA TYR A 162 6.43 3.13 -13.27
C TYR A 162 5.66 3.64 -14.50
N ASP A 163 6.31 3.66 -15.67
CA ASP A 163 5.69 3.98 -16.97
C ASP A 163 4.84 2.82 -17.52
N LEU A 164 4.04 3.10 -18.55
CA LEU A 164 3.17 2.09 -19.18
C LEU A 164 3.99 0.91 -19.72
N LYS A 165 5.15 1.18 -20.32
CA LYS A 165 6.02 0.15 -20.86
C LYS A 165 6.45 -0.85 -19.77
N GLY A 166 6.82 -0.37 -18.59
CA GLY A 166 7.18 -1.20 -17.45
C GLY A 166 5.98 -1.90 -16.85
N ILE A 167 4.81 -1.27 -16.81
CA ILE A 167 3.58 -1.95 -16.38
C ILE A 167 3.22 -3.10 -17.33
N LEU A 168 3.49 -2.95 -18.62
CA LEU A 168 3.30 -3.99 -19.64
C LEU A 168 4.39 -5.09 -19.62
N ASN A 169 5.46 -4.95 -18.83
CA ASN A 169 6.49 -5.97 -18.76
C ASN A 169 5.99 -7.27 -18.12
N PRO A 170 6.57 -8.43 -18.49
CA PRO A 170 6.07 -9.74 -18.06
C PRO A 170 5.99 -9.94 -16.54
N ASN A 171 6.88 -9.34 -15.75
CA ASN A 171 6.85 -9.49 -14.29
C ASN A 171 5.66 -8.76 -13.65
N VAL A 172 5.35 -7.54 -14.09
CA VAL A 172 4.18 -6.80 -13.59
C VAL A 172 2.88 -7.41 -14.11
N GLN A 173 2.85 -7.85 -15.38
CA GLN A 173 1.70 -8.58 -15.91
C GLN A 173 1.43 -9.87 -15.13
N TRP A 174 2.47 -10.66 -14.86
CA TRP A 174 2.39 -11.85 -14.02
C TRP A 174 1.80 -11.54 -12.64
N PHE A 175 2.21 -10.45 -12.00
CA PHE A 175 1.66 -10.04 -10.71
C PHE A 175 0.17 -9.75 -10.80
N LEU A 176 -0.26 -8.94 -11.76
CA LEU A 176 -1.67 -8.59 -11.94
C LEU A 176 -2.51 -9.84 -12.25
N ASP A 177 -1.97 -10.79 -13.02
CA ASP A 177 -2.65 -12.05 -13.35
C ASP A 177 -2.80 -12.94 -12.12
N LYS A 178 -1.77 -13.02 -11.28
CA LYS A 178 -1.82 -13.79 -10.02
C LYS A 178 -2.70 -13.14 -8.96
N MET A 179 -2.78 -11.82 -8.89
CA MET A 179 -3.74 -11.13 -8.02
C MET A 179 -5.20 -11.37 -8.45
N ASN A 180 -5.44 -11.57 -9.74
CA ASN A 180 -6.74 -11.95 -10.30
C ASN A 180 -7.05 -13.45 -10.11
N ASN A 181 -6.06 -14.33 -10.26
CA ASN A 181 -6.21 -15.76 -10.05
C ASN A 181 -4.92 -16.43 -9.56
N CYS A 182 -4.89 -16.75 -8.26
CA CYS A 182 -3.80 -17.48 -7.61
C CYS A 182 -4.21 -18.88 -7.15
N LYS A 183 -5.14 -19.56 -7.84
CA LYS A 183 -5.70 -20.83 -7.33
C LYS A 183 -4.62 -21.87 -7.01
N GLU A 184 -3.65 -22.04 -7.89
CA GLU A 184 -2.54 -22.99 -7.72
C GLU A 184 -1.72 -22.67 -6.46
N GLU A 185 -1.25 -21.43 -6.32
CA GLU A 185 -0.44 -21.01 -5.17
C GLU A 185 -1.24 -21.01 -3.85
N LEU A 186 -2.54 -20.72 -3.92
CA LEU A 186 -3.44 -20.77 -2.79
C LEU A 186 -3.62 -22.22 -2.32
N ASP A 187 -3.90 -23.15 -3.24
CA ASP A 187 -4.10 -24.57 -2.93
C ASP A 187 -2.83 -25.17 -2.31
N GLU A 188 -1.65 -24.89 -2.89
CA GLU A 188 -0.36 -25.34 -2.33
C GLU A 188 -0.16 -24.86 -0.89
N LYS A 189 -0.41 -23.57 -0.62
CA LYS A 189 -0.27 -23.02 0.74
C LYS A 189 -1.32 -23.56 1.70
N ILE A 190 -2.55 -23.77 1.25
CA ILE A 190 -3.58 -24.43 2.06
C ILE A 190 -3.11 -25.83 2.46
N ASP A 191 -2.60 -26.61 1.52
CA ASP A 191 -2.11 -27.98 1.77
C ASP A 191 -1.01 -28.02 2.83
N THR A 192 -0.09 -27.05 2.82
CA THR A 192 0.95 -26.93 3.87
C THR A 192 0.39 -26.62 5.26
N LEU A 193 -0.76 -25.95 5.34
CA LEU A 193 -1.38 -25.53 6.61
C LEU A 193 -2.38 -26.55 7.17
N ILE A 194 -2.97 -27.40 6.33
CA ILE A 194 -3.94 -28.44 6.74
C ILE A 194 -3.47 -29.27 7.94
N PRO A 195 -2.22 -29.76 8.03
CA PRO A 195 -1.75 -30.53 9.19
C PRO A 195 -1.82 -29.78 10.52
N TYR A 196 -1.77 -28.44 10.47
CA TYR A 196 -1.83 -27.58 11.66
C TYR A 196 -3.23 -26.99 11.90
N TYR A 197 -4.04 -26.88 10.84
CA TYR A 197 -5.41 -26.34 10.90
C TYR A 197 -6.35 -27.09 9.94
N PRO A 198 -6.85 -28.29 10.31
CA PRO A 198 -7.64 -29.12 9.40
C PRO A 198 -8.93 -28.46 8.88
N GLU A 199 -9.53 -27.56 9.67
CA GLU A 199 -10.74 -26.82 9.29
C GLU A 199 -10.54 -25.91 8.06
N LEU A 200 -9.29 -25.63 7.68
CA LEU A 200 -8.95 -24.87 6.48
C LEU A 200 -9.52 -25.49 5.20
N GLN A 201 -9.68 -26.83 5.15
CA GLN A 201 -10.28 -27.54 4.00
C GLN A 201 -11.72 -27.10 3.71
N ASN A 202 -12.43 -26.64 4.75
CA ASN A 202 -13.83 -26.22 4.65
C ASN A 202 -13.97 -24.69 4.50
N LEU A 203 -12.85 -23.96 4.53
CA LEU A 203 -12.85 -22.50 4.39
C LEU A 203 -12.83 -22.10 2.91
N ASN A 204 -13.83 -21.33 2.52
CA ASN A 204 -13.85 -20.70 1.21
C ASN A 204 -12.95 -19.46 1.20
N ILE A 205 -11.67 -19.65 0.89
CA ILE A 205 -10.72 -18.55 0.64
C ILE A 205 -10.73 -18.25 -0.87
N PRO A 206 -11.08 -17.03 -1.30
CA PRO A 206 -11.12 -16.71 -2.72
C PRO A 206 -9.73 -16.72 -3.35
N TYR A 207 -9.60 -17.36 -4.52
CA TYR A 207 -8.39 -17.30 -5.36
C TYR A 207 -8.22 -15.97 -6.12
N HIS A 208 -9.27 -15.16 -6.15
CA HIS A 208 -9.24 -13.80 -6.68
C HIS A 208 -9.04 -12.83 -5.50
N ILE A 209 -7.80 -12.35 -5.37
CA ILE A 209 -7.37 -11.49 -4.25
C ILE A 209 -7.90 -10.06 -4.44
N SER A 210 -7.79 -9.51 -5.66
CA SER A 210 -8.15 -8.11 -5.90
C SER A 210 -8.60 -7.84 -7.35
N ASP A 211 -9.66 -7.05 -7.49
CA ASP A 211 -10.17 -6.43 -8.73
C ASP A 211 -9.90 -4.92 -8.78
N ASN A 212 -9.11 -4.40 -7.84
CA ASN A 212 -8.93 -2.97 -7.66
C ASN A 212 -7.47 -2.59 -7.45
N ILE A 213 -7.10 -1.45 -8.02
CA ILE A 213 -5.71 -1.03 -8.14
C ILE A 213 -5.55 0.46 -7.91
N THR A 214 -4.45 0.86 -7.30
CA THR A 214 -4.00 2.24 -7.21
C THR A 214 -2.73 2.42 -8.05
N LEU A 215 -2.80 3.29 -9.05
CA LEU A 215 -1.64 3.77 -9.77
C LEU A 215 -0.90 4.79 -8.89
N SER A 216 0.34 4.46 -8.54
CA SER A 216 1.27 5.35 -7.86
C SER A 216 2.09 6.09 -8.91
N THR A 217 1.76 7.36 -9.14
CA THR A 217 2.46 8.20 -10.11
C THR A 217 3.85 8.54 -9.59
N MET A 218 4.86 8.45 -10.45
CA MET A 218 6.19 8.98 -10.14
C MET A 218 6.15 10.51 -10.21
N HIS A 219 6.96 11.18 -9.40
CA HIS A 219 7.21 12.63 -9.56
C HIS A 219 7.74 12.91 -10.96
N GLY A 220 7.21 13.94 -11.61
CA GLY A 220 7.54 14.28 -13.00
C GLY A 220 6.97 13.34 -14.07
N CYS A 221 6.05 12.42 -13.72
CA CYS A 221 5.39 11.58 -14.70
C CYS A 221 4.49 12.43 -15.62
N PRO A 222 4.65 12.38 -16.96
CA PRO A 222 3.85 13.17 -17.87
C PRO A 222 2.34 12.91 -17.72
N PRO A 223 1.48 13.95 -17.77
CA PRO A 223 0.03 13.80 -17.64
C PRO A 223 -0.59 12.78 -18.61
N ASP A 224 -0.11 12.76 -19.86
CA ASP A 224 -0.60 11.84 -20.89
C ASP A 224 -0.20 10.40 -20.60
N GLU A 225 0.96 10.18 -19.97
CA GLU A 225 1.42 8.85 -19.53
C GLU A 225 0.52 8.33 -18.39
N ILE A 226 0.21 9.18 -17.41
CA ILE A 226 -0.71 8.83 -16.31
C ILE A 226 -2.09 8.44 -16.88
N GLU A 227 -2.62 9.22 -17.84
CA GLU A 227 -3.90 8.92 -18.47
C GLU A 227 -3.87 7.61 -19.26
N LYS A 228 -2.81 7.34 -20.04
CA LYS A 228 -2.64 6.09 -20.79
C LYS A 228 -2.62 4.88 -19.87
N ILE A 229 -1.88 4.94 -18.76
CA ILE A 229 -1.85 3.86 -17.77
C ILE A 229 -3.23 3.68 -17.14
N GLY A 230 -3.88 4.78 -16.73
CA GLY A 230 -5.23 4.74 -16.18
C GLY A 230 -6.22 4.06 -17.13
N LYS A 231 -6.21 4.43 -18.42
CA LYS A 231 -7.03 3.80 -19.46
C LYS A 231 -6.70 2.33 -19.63
N TYR A 232 -5.43 1.95 -19.68
CA TYR A 232 -5.05 0.54 -19.76
C TYR A 232 -5.62 -0.29 -18.59
N LEU A 233 -5.50 0.20 -17.35
CA LEU A 233 -6.02 -0.49 -16.17
C LEU A 233 -7.55 -0.60 -16.17
N ILE A 234 -8.25 0.40 -16.70
CA ILE A 234 -9.71 0.45 -16.78
C ILE A 234 -10.25 -0.35 -17.97
N GLU A 235 -9.74 -0.09 -19.17
CA GLU A 235 -10.28 -0.56 -20.44
C GLU A 235 -9.81 -1.97 -20.76
N GLU A 236 -8.51 -2.26 -20.57
CA GLU A 236 -7.95 -3.57 -20.91
C GLU A 236 -8.02 -4.53 -19.73
N ARG A 237 -7.64 -4.07 -18.53
CA ARG A 237 -7.62 -4.91 -17.33
C ARG A 237 -8.95 -4.98 -16.58
N LYS A 238 -9.91 -4.11 -16.90
CA LYS A 238 -11.22 -4.01 -16.22
C LYS A 238 -11.11 -3.88 -14.70
N LEU A 239 -10.08 -3.17 -14.22
CA LEU A 239 -9.84 -2.95 -12.80
C LEU A 239 -10.51 -1.67 -12.30
N GLN A 240 -11.02 -1.73 -11.07
CA GLN A 240 -11.44 -0.56 -10.32
C GLN A 240 -10.19 0.27 -10.00
N THR A 241 -10.05 1.44 -10.59
CA THR A 241 -8.76 2.14 -10.67
C THR A 241 -8.79 3.42 -9.88
N ALA A 242 -7.81 3.60 -8.98
CA ALA A 242 -7.53 4.87 -8.34
C ALA A 242 -6.18 5.43 -8.80
N ILE A 243 -6.07 6.76 -8.87
CA ILE A 243 -4.79 7.44 -9.15
C ILE A 243 -4.36 8.24 -7.92
N LYS A 244 -3.11 8.05 -7.50
CA LYS A 244 -2.45 8.92 -6.54
C LYS A 244 -2.00 10.19 -7.22
N LEU A 245 -2.27 11.33 -6.60
CA LEU A 245 -1.88 12.64 -7.07
C LEU A 245 -0.95 13.29 -6.06
N ASN A 246 0.01 14.06 -6.58
CA ASN A 246 1.00 14.73 -5.75
C ASN A 246 0.41 16.01 -5.10
N PRO A 247 0.85 16.38 -3.88
CA PRO A 247 0.39 17.59 -3.21
C PRO A 247 0.70 18.90 -3.97
N THR A 248 1.60 18.83 -4.95
CA THR A 248 2.03 19.92 -5.84
C THR A 248 0.87 20.52 -6.64
N LEU A 249 -0.26 19.83 -6.78
CA LEU A 249 -1.48 20.34 -7.42
C LEU A 249 -2.03 21.63 -6.79
N LEU A 250 -1.76 21.88 -5.50
CA LEU A 250 -2.12 23.14 -4.82
C LEU A 250 -1.32 24.35 -5.31
N GLY A 251 -0.20 24.11 -5.99
CA GLY A 251 0.74 25.11 -6.44
C GLY A 251 1.68 25.64 -5.34
N PRO A 252 2.81 26.24 -5.73
CA PRO A 252 3.93 26.54 -4.84
C PRO A 252 3.57 27.49 -3.69
N LYS A 253 2.79 28.54 -3.99
CA LYS A 253 2.40 29.54 -2.99
C LYS A 253 1.54 28.94 -1.89
N LYS A 254 0.55 28.11 -2.24
CA LYS A 254 -0.39 27.56 -1.28
C LYS A 254 0.25 26.45 -0.44
N VAL A 255 1.08 25.60 -1.05
CA VAL A 255 1.84 24.57 -0.34
C VAL A 255 2.74 25.20 0.72
N ARG A 256 3.58 26.18 0.35
CA ARG A 256 4.51 26.84 1.29
C ARG A 256 3.78 27.64 2.36
N TYR A 257 2.67 28.31 2.02
CA TYR A 257 1.84 29.00 3.01
C TYR A 257 1.26 28.04 4.06
N ILE A 258 0.74 26.88 3.65
CA ILE A 258 0.18 25.90 4.59
C ILE A 258 1.31 25.30 5.44
N LEU A 259 2.37 24.78 4.80
CA LEU A 259 3.45 24.08 5.51
C LEU A 259 4.25 25.02 6.41
N ASN A 260 4.80 26.10 5.83
CA ASN A 260 5.80 26.92 6.50
C ASN A 260 5.15 28.04 7.32
N GLU A 261 4.26 28.82 6.73
CA GLU A 261 3.71 30.02 7.40
C GLU A 261 2.63 29.69 8.42
N LYS A 262 1.76 28.70 8.14
CA LYS A 262 0.64 28.36 9.03
C LYS A 262 0.94 27.26 10.03
N LEU A 263 1.70 26.25 9.64
CA LEU A 263 1.98 25.10 10.48
C LEU A 263 3.39 25.11 11.05
N GLY A 264 4.29 25.95 10.53
CA GLY A 264 5.64 26.10 11.05
C GLY A 264 6.57 24.92 10.73
N TYR A 265 6.22 24.06 9.77
CA TYR A 265 7.11 22.97 9.35
C TYR A 265 8.35 23.55 8.65
N GLU A 266 9.52 23.04 9.00
CA GLU A 266 10.81 23.42 8.39
C GLU A 266 11.11 22.60 7.12
N ILE A 267 10.08 22.39 6.30
CA ILE A 267 10.18 21.67 5.02
C ILE A 267 10.52 22.67 3.91
N THR A 268 11.59 22.41 3.15
CA THR A 268 11.91 23.19 1.95
C THR A 268 11.50 22.44 0.70
N VAL A 269 10.39 22.88 0.08
CA VAL A 269 9.91 22.36 -1.20
C VAL A 269 10.49 23.22 -2.32
N PRO A 270 11.36 22.69 -3.20
CA PRO A 270 11.96 23.46 -4.29
C PRO A 270 10.92 23.83 -5.37
N ASP A 271 11.22 24.80 -6.24
CA ASP A 271 10.29 25.18 -7.33
C ASP A 271 10.21 24.07 -8.39
N GLU A 272 11.31 23.35 -8.59
CA GLU A 272 11.47 22.22 -9.52
C GLU A 272 10.44 21.10 -9.25
N ALA A 273 10.08 20.87 -7.98
CA ALA A 273 9.05 19.89 -7.60
C ALA A 273 7.68 20.21 -8.23
N PHE A 274 7.41 21.49 -8.53
CA PHE A 274 6.17 21.90 -9.18
C PHE A 274 6.29 21.89 -10.70
N GLU A 275 7.46 22.11 -11.28
CA GLU A 275 7.64 22.33 -12.73
C GLU A 275 7.24 21.11 -13.55
N HIS A 276 7.69 19.93 -13.13
CA HIS A 276 7.51 18.68 -13.87
C HIS A 276 6.23 17.93 -13.53
N ASP A 277 5.61 18.26 -12.40
CA ASP A 277 4.39 17.60 -11.94
C ASP A 277 3.13 18.08 -12.68
N LEU A 278 2.13 17.19 -12.68
CA LEU A 278 0.80 17.40 -13.22
C LEU A 278 0.17 18.72 -12.69
N LYS A 279 -0.34 19.56 -13.60
CA LYS A 279 -1.02 20.80 -13.22
C LYS A 279 -2.51 20.56 -12.94
N TYR A 280 -3.12 21.47 -12.17
CA TYR A 280 -4.53 21.37 -11.76
C TYR A 280 -5.50 21.20 -12.94
N ASP A 281 -5.42 22.05 -13.95
CA ASP A 281 -6.34 21.99 -15.10
C ASP A 281 -6.17 20.71 -15.92
N GLU A 282 -4.95 20.20 -16.03
CA GLU A 282 -4.66 18.92 -16.68
C GLU A 282 -5.17 17.74 -15.86
N ALA A 283 -4.99 17.79 -14.54
CA ALA A 283 -5.54 16.80 -13.62
C ALA A 283 -7.06 16.70 -13.75
N VAL A 284 -7.76 17.84 -13.76
CA VAL A 284 -9.22 17.88 -13.93
C VAL A 284 -9.66 17.27 -15.27
N LYS A 285 -8.94 17.55 -16.36
CA LYS A 285 -9.23 16.95 -17.68
C LYS A 285 -9.02 15.44 -17.68
N MET A 286 -7.88 14.98 -17.14
CA MET A 286 -7.55 13.56 -17.00
C MET A 286 -8.59 12.83 -16.14
N ILE A 287 -8.97 13.39 -14.99
CA ILE A 287 -9.98 12.84 -14.08
C ILE A 287 -11.31 12.64 -14.80
N LYS A 288 -11.76 13.64 -15.58
CA LYS A 288 -13.00 13.53 -16.37
C LYS A 288 -12.90 12.44 -17.44
N SER A 289 -11.78 12.35 -18.15
CA SER A 289 -11.53 11.33 -19.16
C SER A 289 -11.58 9.91 -18.57
N LEU A 290 -10.89 9.69 -17.46
CA LEU A 290 -10.82 8.38 -16.80
C LEU A 290 -12.13 8.00 -16.10
N THR A 291 -12.85 8.97 -15.54
CA THR A 291 -14.19 8.74 -14.99
C THR A 291 -15.13 8.23 -16.08
N LYS A 292 -15.14 8.87 -17.25
CA LYS A 292 -15.93 8.43 -18.41
C LYS A 292 -15.53 7.03 -18.89
N SER A 293 -14.23 6.77 -19.00
CA SER A 293 -13.72 5.44 -19.38
C SER A 293 -14.17 4.36 -18.38
N ALA A 294 -14.14 4.65 -17.07
CA ALA A 294 -14.59 3.72 -16.06
C ALA A 294 -16.10 3.42 -16.15
N GLU A 295 -16.93 4.44 -16.40
CA GLU A 295 -18.36 4.30 -16.65
C GLU A 295 -18.65 3.40 -17.87
N GLU A 296 -17.97 3.64 -18.99
CA GLU A 296 -18.10 2.84 -20.24
C GLU A 296 -17.67 1.38 -20.04
N ASN A 297 -16.81 1.10 -19.06
CA ASN A 297 -16.30 -0.23 -18.74
C ASN A 297 -16.94 -0.89 -17.51
N ASN A 298 -17.95 -0.26 -16.90
CA ASN A 298 -18.64 -0.75 -15.70
C ASN A 298 -17.69 -1.05 -14.52
N VAL A 299 -16.71 -0.18 -14.34
CA VAL A 299 -15.79 -0.15 -13.18
C VAL A 299 -15.84 1.21 -12.49
N GLN A 300 -15.31 1.32 -11.28
CA GLN A 300 -15.23 2.59 -10.55
C GLN A 300 -13.85 3.21 -10.69
N PHE A 301 -13.83 4.52 -10.88
CA PHE A 301 -12.64 5.34 -10.81
C PHE A 301 -12.58 6.11 -9.49
N GLY A 302 -11.39 6.34 -8.96
CA GLY A 302 -11.20 7.09 -7.72
C GLY A 302 -9.87 7.83 -7.66
N LEU A 303 -9.70 8.62 -6.60
CA LEU A 303 -8.49 9.42 -6.39
C LEU A 303 -7.92 9.18 -4.99
N LYS A 304 -6.60 9.34 -4.89
CA LYS A 304 -5.88 9.56 -3.64
C LYS A 304 -5.12 10.87 -3.76
N LEU A 305 -5.57 11.89 -3.06
CA LEU A 305 -5.06 13.26 -3.21
C LEU A 305 -3.71 13.51 -2.51
N THR A 306 -2.98 12.46 -2.17
CA THR A 306 -1.76 12.56 -1.36
C THR A 306 -0.85 11.38 -1.62
N ASN A 307 0.05 11.59 -2.57
CA ASN A 307 1.30 10.86 -2.65
C ASN A 307 2.34 11.51 -1.72
N THR A 308 3.63 11.30 -1.96
CA THR A 308 4.71 12.03 -1.30
C THR A 308 4.90 13.44 -1.87
N LEU A 309 5.65 14.28 -1.16
CA LEU A 309 6.06 15.62 -1.61
C LEU A 309 7.59 15.70 -1.66
N GLU A 310 8.13 15.96 -2.85
CA GLU A 310 9.57 16.18 -3.02
C GLU A 310 10.03 17.42 -2.23
N SER A 311 11.10 17.25 -1.45
CA SER A 311 11.66 18.26 -0.55
C SER A 311 13.19 18.16 -0.50
N LEU A 312 13.87 19.26 -0.18
CA LEU A 312 15.31 19.23 0.06
C LEU A 312 15.63 18.39 1.30
N ASN A 313 16.72 17.63 1.25
CA ASN A 313 17.19 16.88 2.40
C ASN A 313 17.81 17.82 3.45
N SER A 314 17.01 18.20 4.43
CA SER A 314 17.43 18.92 5.65
C SER A 314 17.60 18.00 6.85
N THR A 315 17.32 16.69 6.71
CA THR A 315 17.31 15.74 7.83
C THR A 315 18.72 15.42 8.34
N HIS A 316 18.81 15.01 9.61
CA HIS A 316 20.07 14.56 10.19
C HIS A 316 20.30 13.05 10.05
N TRP A 317 19.23 12.29 9.81
CA TRP A 317 19.25 10.84 9.77
C TRP A 317 19.53 10.30 8.38
N LEU A 318 19.02 10.94 7.31
CA LEU A 318 19.18 10.42 5.95
C LEU A 318 20.54 10.81 5.34
N PRO A 319 21.14 9.95 4.48
CA PRO A 319 22.45 10.21 3.90
C PRO A 319 22.52 11.51 3.11
N LYS A 320 23.50 12.37 3.44
CA LYS A 320 23.73 13.68 2.79
C LYS A 320 23.97 13.62 1.28
N LYS A 321 24.28 12.44 0.73
CA LYS A 321 24.42 12.22 -0.72
C LYS A 321 23.07 12.35 -1.44
N GLU A 322 21.96 12.05 -0.75
CA GLU A 322 20.61 12.27 -1.23
C GLU A 322 20.26 13.73 -0.98
N LYS A 323 20.30 14.57 -2.02
CA LYS A 323 19.96 15.99 -1.90
C LYS A 323 18.45 16.22 -1.81
N MET A 324 17.67 15.27 -2.33
CA MET A 324 16.22 15.28 -2.38
C MET A 324 15.69 14.13 -1.54
N VAL A 325 14.60 14.38 -0.81
CA VAL A 325 13.84 13.40 -0.04
C VAL A 325 12.36 13.59 -0.31
N TYR A 326 11.56 12.62 0.08
CA TYR A 326 10.12 12.63 -0.09
C TYR A 326 9.45 12.73 1.27
N THR A 327 8.81 13.87 1.55
CA THR A 327 7.94 13.99 2.73
C THR A 327 6.73 13.09 2.53
N SER A 328 6.38 12.30 3.53
CA SER A 328 5.33 11.27 3.45
C SER A 328 4.52 11.08 4.74
N GLY A 329 4.79 11.86 5.78
CA GLY A 329 4.07 11.81 7.06
C GLY A 329 2.95 12.84 7.19
N ARG A 330 2.64 13.19 8.45
CA ARG A 330 1.42 13.95 8.81
C ARG A 330 1.36 15.36 8.22
N ALA A 331 2.51 15.93 7.86
CA ALA A 331 2.62 17.26 7.27
C ALA A 331 1.83 17.39 5.96
N LEU A 332 1.58 16.27 5.27
CA LEU A 332 0.82 16.27 4.02
C LEU A 332 -0.69 16.34 4.21
N HIS A 333 -1.24 15.89 5.35
CA HIS A 333 -2.69 15.84 5.55
C HIS A 333 -3.38 17.21 5.38
N PRO A 334 -2.85 18.33 5.92
CA PRO A 334 -3.40 19.66 5.68
C PRO A 334 -3.36 20.09 4.21
N LEU A 335 -2.41 19.60 3.41
CA LEU A 335 -2.39 19.87 1.97
C LEU A 335 -3.54 19.12 1.28
N SER A 336 -3.71 17.83 1.59
CA SER A 336 -4.75 16.97 1.03
C SER A 336 -6.15 17.53 1.18
N ILE A 337 -6.49 18.05 2.37
CA ILE A 337 -7.84 18.53 2.69
C ILE A 337 -8.12 19.93 2.12
N ASN A 338 -7.09 20.63 1.63
CA ASN A 338 -7.20 21.96 1.03
C ASN A 338 -7.18 21.93 -0.50
N LEU A 339 -6.96 20.76 -1.11
CA LEU A 339 -7.00 20.53 -2.56
C LEU A 339 -8.42 20.16 -3.00
#